data_AF-A0A1A2E7S5-F1
#
_entry.id   AF-A0A1A2E7S5-F1
#
_cell.length_a   1.000
_cell.length_b   1.000
_cell.length_c   1.000
_cell.angle_alpha   90.00
_cell.angle_beta   90.00
_cell.angle_gamma   90.00
#
_symmetry.space_group_name_H-M   'P 1'
#
loop_
_entity.id
_entity.type
_entity.pdbx_description
1 polymer ?
#
loop_
_entity_poly.entity_id
_entity_poly.type
_entity_poly.pdbx_seq_one_letter_code
_entity_poly.pdbx_strand_id
1 'polypeptide(L)'
;MDSSSVKASPATGPCGFDGAKKADGIKRHILVDTVALPVSAVVTAADAQDRAAIPAPLRKATKIAPTIAHVWRNKGYTAQLFDTL
;
A
#
# COMPACT_ATOMS: atom_id res chain seq x y z
N MET A 1 0.69 -4.95 6.69
CA MET A 1 0.55 -4.13 5.46
C MET A 1 0.52 -5.05 4.27
N ASP A 2 -0.52 -4.91 3.47
CA ASP A 2 -0.72 -5.69 2.25
C ASP A 2 -1.34 -4.82 1.16
N SER A 3 -1.28 -5.30 -0.08
CA SER A 3 -1.95 -4.72 -1.23
C SER A 3 -2.90 -5.66 -1.94
N SER A 4 -4.09 -5.13 -2.27
CA SER A 4 -5.03 -5.78 -3.18
C SER A 4 -5.11 -4.98 -4.49
N SER A 5 -5.27 -5.69 -5.61
CA SER A 5 -5.46 -5.08 -6.93
C SER A 5 -6.91 -5.32 -7.30
N VAL A 6 -7.59 -4.30 -7.78
CA VAL A 6 -9.03 -4.34 -8.11
C VAL A 6 -9.28 -3.54 -9.37
N LYS A 7 -10.35 -3.91 -10.08
CA LYS A 7 -10.75 -3.21 -11.30
C LYS A 7 -10.96 -1.72 -11.02
N ALA A 8 -10.36 -0.86 -11.84
CA ALA A 8 -10.57 0.57 -11.74
C ALA A 8 -11.96 0.95 -12.23
N SER A 9 -12.50 2.06 -11.71
CA SER A 9 -13.66 2.72 -12.31
C SER A 9 -13.28 3.27 -13.69
N PRO A 10 -14.22 3.39 -14.65
CA PRO A 10 -13.97 4.06 -15.93
C PRO A 10 -13.53 5.52 -15.81
N ALA A 11 -13.65 6.13 -14.62
CA ALA A 11 -13.27 7.51 -14.35
C ALA A 11 -11.74 7.73 -14.34
N THR A 12 -11.33 8.94 -14.71
CA THR A 12 -9.92 9.39 -14.72
C THR A 12 -9.22 9.17 -13.37
N GLY A 13 -8.12 8.42 -13.39
CA GLY A 13 -7.32 8.10 -12.20
C GLY A 13 -6.20 7.10 -12.52
N PRO A 14 -5.39 6.69 -11.52
CA PRO A 14 -4.37 5.67 -11.71
C PRO A 14 -5.01 4.39 -12.26
N CYS A 15 -4.47 3.85 -13.35
CA CYS A 15 -4.91 2.57 -13.90
C CYS A 15 -3.69 1.89 -14.53
N GLY A 16 -3.52 0.60 -14.26
CA GLY A 16 -2.43 -0.21 -14.80
C GLY A 16 -2.81 -1.69 -14.80
N PHE A 17 -2.03 -2.53 -15.46
CA PHE A 17 -2.30 -3.96 -15.57
C PHE A 17 -1.45 -4.76 -14.57
N ASP A 18 -2.10 -5.48 -13.67
CA ASP A 18 -1.43 -6.44 -12.79
C ASP A 18 -1.34 -7.79 -13.51
N GLY A 19 -0.14 -8.14 -14.01
CA GLY A 19 0.08 -9.40 -14.71
C GLY A 19 -0.07 -10.65 -13.84
N ALA A 20 0.14 -10.54 -12.52
CA ALA A 20 -0.04 -11.67 -11.61
C ALA A 20 -1.52 -11.99 -11.40
N LYS A 21 -2.38 -10.95 -11.40
CA LYS A 21 -3.84 -11.08 -11.27
C LYS A 21 -4.60 -11.02 -12.59
N LYS A 22 -3.90 -10.74 -13.69
CA LYS A 22 -4.42 -10.54 -15.04
C LYS A 22 -5.60 -9.55 -15.08
N ALA A 23 -5.45 -8.43 -14.39
CA ALA A 23 -6.52 -7.44 -14.24
C ALA A 23 -6.01 -6.02 -14.43
N ASP A 24 -6.75 -5.23 -15.20
CA ASP A 24 -6.58 -3.78 -15.27
C ASP A 24 -7.22 -3.12 -14.06
N GLY A 25 -6.49 -2.24 -13.39
CA GLY A 25 -7.08 -1.34 -12.42
C GLY A 25 -6.09 -0.67 -11.50
N ILE A 26 -6.46 -0.63 -10.22
CA ILE A 26 -5.69 0.02 -9.15
C ILE A 26 -5.18 -1.00 -8.16
N LYS A 27 -4.14 -0.64 -7.42
CA LYS A 27 -3.66 -1.36 -6.25
C LYS A 27 -3.83 -0.51 -5.00
N ARG A 28 -4.43 -1.10 -3.96
CA ARG A 28 -4.72 -0.46 -2.68
C ARG A 28 -3.75 -0.98 -1.64
N HIS A 29 -2.93 -0.10 -1.09
CA HIS A 29 -1.97 -0.39 -0.01
C HIS A 29 -2.61 0.02 1.31
N ILE A 30 -2.94 -0.95 2.16
CA ILE A 30 -3.67 -0.68 3.41
C ILE A 30 -2.82 -1.10 4.60
N LEU A 31 -2.68 -0.17 5.55
CA LEU A 31 -2.16 -0.43 6.88
C LEU A 31 -3.32 -0.54 7.85
N VAL A 32 -3.35 -1.64 8.59
CA VAL A 32 -4.32 -1.90 9.66
C VAL A 32 -3.58 -2.12 10.97
N ASP A 33 -4.25 -1.88 12.09
CA ASP A 33 -3.76 -2.26 13.41
C ASP A 33 -4.00 -3.75 13.73
N THR A 34 -3.73 -4.15 14.97
CA THR A 34 -3.88 -5.54 15.44
C THR A 34 -5.32 -6.01 15.54
N VAL A 35 -6.30 -5.10 15.60
CA VAL A 35 -7.74 -5.42 15.63
C VAL A 35 -8.40 -5.18 14.26
N ALA A 36 -7.60 -5.09 13.20
CA ALA A 36 -8.01 -4.86 11.82
C ALA A 36 -8.67 -3.49 11.55
N LEU A 37 -8.42 -2.49 12.40
CA LEU A 37 -8.85 -1.12 12.15
C LEU A 37 -7.93 -0.46 11.10
N PRO A 38 -8.46 0.13 10.01
CA PRO A 38 -7.65 0.83 9.03
C PRO A 38 -6.97 2.08 9.62
N VAL A 39 -5.63 2.11 9.55
CA VAL A 39 -4.80 3.23 10.00
C VAL A 39 -4.46 4.15 8.83
N SER A 40 -4.11 3.58 7.67
CA SER A 40 -3.83 4.38 6.47
C SER A 40 -4.07 3.59 5.19
N ALA A 41 -4.44 4.31 4.12
CA ALA A 41 -4.62 3.75 2.79
C ALA A 41 -4.01 4.65 1.71
N VAL A 42 -3.41 4.02 0.70
CA VAL A 42 -2.87 4.65 -0.50
C VAL A 42 -3.27 3.83 -1.71
N VAL A 43 -3.60 4.51 -2.82
CA VAL A 43 -3.99 3.88 -4.09
C VAL A 43 -2.95 4.22 -5.15
N THR A 44 -2.53 3.22 -5.90
CA THR A 44 -1.61 3.34 -7.04
C THR A 44 -2.21 2.62 -8.26
N ALA A 45 -1.61 2.79 -9.44
CA ALA A 45 -1.94 1.96 -10.61
C ALA A 45 -1.57 0.49 -10.33
N ALA A 46 -2.28 -0.48 -10.89
CA ALA A 46 -2.09 -1.88 -10.49
C ALA A 46 -0.73 -2.49 -10.88
N ASP A 47 -0.05 -1.90 -11.86
CA ASP A 47 1.31 -2.23 -12.29
C ASP A 47 2.41 -1.64 -11.39
N ALA A 48 2.06 -0.71 -10.49
CA ALA A 48 3.01 -0.12 -9.56
C ALA A 48 3.61 -1.16 -8.61
N GLN A 49 4.92 -1.07 -8.40
CA GLN A 49 5.66 -1.93 -7.46
C GLN A 49 5.30 -1.60 -6.01
N ASP A 50 4.95 -2.62 -5.23
CA ASP A 50 4.55 -2.49 -3.82
C ASP A 50 5.64 -1.78 -2.97
N ARG A 51 6.92 -2.02 -3.30
CA ARG A 51 8.07 -1.36 -2.65
C ARG A 51 8.04 0.16 -2.76
N ALA A 52 7.67 0.70 -3.92
CA ALA A 52 7.62 2.14 -4.14
C ALA A 52 6.48 2.80 -3.34
N ALA A 53 5.46 2.02 -2.98
CA ALA A 53 4.30 2.52 -2.25
C ALA A 53 4.49 2.57 -0.72
N ILE A 54 5.62 2.08 -0.16
CA ILE A 54 5.86 2.02 1.30
C ILE A 54 5.88 3.39 2.00
N PRO A 55 6.57 4.43 1.48
CA PRO A 55 6.79 5.64 2.28
C PRO A 55 5.49 6.41 2.58
N ALA A 56 4.55 6.43 1.62
CA ALA A 56 3.32 7.20 1.73
C ALA A 56 2.37 6.73 2.86
N PRO A 57 1.99 5.44 2.99
CA PRO A 57 1.13 4.96 4.07
C PRO A 57 1.81 5.02 5.43
N LEU A 58 3.14 4.85 5.54
CA LEU A 58 3.86 5.03 6.80
C LEU A 58 3.84 6.48 7.27
N ARG A 59 4.14 7.44 6.40
CA ARG A 59 4.07 8.87 6.73
C ARG A 59 2.67 9.32 7.13
N LYS A 60 1.62 8.71 6.57
CA LYS A 60 0.24 8.94 7.02
C LYS A 60 0.01 8.30 8.39
N ALA A 61 0.48 7.08 8.60
CA ALA A 61 0.29 6.34 9.83
C ALA A 61 0.99 6.99 11.03
N THR A 62 2.21 7.51 10.88
CA THR A 62 2.93 8.19 11.98
C THR A 62 2.22 9.45 12.47
N LYS A 63 1.38 10.07 11.64
CA LYS A 63 0.53 11.21 12.05
C LYS A 63 -0.73 10.79 12.80
N ILE A 64 -1.25 9.58 12.54
CA ILE A 64 -2.51 9.07 13.09
C ILE A 64 -2.24 8.26 14.36
N ALA A 65 -1.21 7.45 14.34
CA ALA A 65 -0.78 6.56 15.41
C ALA A 65 0.75 6.72 15.58
N PRO A 66 1.20 7.78 16.27
CA PRO A 66 2.62 8.08 16.44
C PRO A 66 3.36 7.03 17.28
N THR A 67 2.63 6.15 17.96
CA THR A 67 3.16 5.06 18.79
C THR A 67 3.43 3.76 18.02
N ILE A 68 3.22 3.73 16.69
CA ILE A 68 3.55 2.56 15.87
C ILE A 68 5.06 2.32 15.90
N ALA A 69 5.48 1.27 16.61
CA ALA A 69 6.88 0.84 16.67
C ALA A 69 7.21 -0.27 15.66
N HIS A 70 6.23 -1.09 15.28
CA HIS A 70 6.43 -2.27 14.42
C HIS A 70 5.37 -2.34 13.34
N VAL A 71 5.79 -2.72 12.13
CA VAL A 71 4.88 -2.92 11.00
C VAL A 71 5.22 -4.24 10.30
N TRP A 72 4.30 -5.20 10.35
CA TRP A 72 4.39 -6.40 9.51
C TRP A 72 4.00 -6.08 8.09
N ARG A 73 4.71 -6.63 7.10
CA ARG A 73 4.48 -6.37 5.68
C ARG A 73 4.68 -7.64 4.85
N ASN A 74 3.98 -7.73 3.74
CA ASN A 74 4.21 -8.80 2.77
C ASN A 74 5.56 -8.66 2.06
N LYS A 75 6.08 -9.77 1.53
CA LYS A 75 7.38 -9.84 0.82
C LYS A 75 7.51 -8.82 -0.32
N GLY A 76 6.39 -8.47 -0.98
CA GLY A 76 6.36 -7.43 -2.01
C GLY A 76 6.81 -6.05 -1.52
N TYR A 77 6.77 -5.80 -0.21
CA TYR A 77 7.22 -4.56 0.44
C TYR A 77 8.63 -4.65 1.03
N THR A 78 9.39 -5.71 0.74
CA THR A 78 10.79 -5.81 1.19
C THR A 78 11.68 -4.98 0.26
N ALA A 79 12.02 -3.77 0.68
CA ALA A 79 13.07 -2.94 0.10
C ALA A 79 14.16 -2.68 1.16
N GLN A 80 15.38 -2.36 0.73
CA GLN A 80 16.44 -1.93 1.63
C GLN A 80 15.96 -0.67 2.35
N LEU A 81 15.69 -0.77 3.66
CA LEU A 81 15.31 0.39 4.47
C LEU A 81 16.56 1.26 4.61
N PHE A 82 16.52 2.49 4.11
CA PHE A 82 17.31 3.53 4.74
C PHE A 82 16.59 3.87 6.04
N ASP A 83 17.32 3.79 7.16
CA ASP A 83 16.84 4.11 8.49
C ASP A 83 16.18 5.49 8.50
N THR A 84 14.86 5.51 8.67
CA THR A 84 14.13 6.63 9.27
C THR A 84 12.69 6.18 9.49
N LEU A 85 12.40 5.82 10.74
CA LEU A 85 11.08 6.01 11.35
C LEU A 85 11.05 7.40 11.97
#